data_AF-A0A812KBH3-F1
#
_entry.id   AF-A0A812KBH3-F1
#
_cell.length_a   1.000
_cell.length_b   1.000
_cell.length_c   1.000
_cell.angle_alpha   90.00
_cell.angle_beta   90.00
_cell.angle_gamma   90.00
#
_symmetry.space_group_name_H-M   'P 1'
#
loop_
_entity.id
_entity.type
_entity.pdbx_description
1 polymer ?
#
loop_
_entity_poly.entity_id
_entity_poly.type
_entity_poly.pdbx_seq_one_letter_code
_entity_poly.pdbx_strand_id
1 'polypeptide(L)'
;DYILFEHRPLKLVAKISRWRSLSDKPFFLYGAIPIILQTFALVAAMTSFVLAMEGPQWCYQSELWYLVWGIIIAFSVTLSFFAGSSLLEIFLHSPAIRHLHMALRYYHTAEKAPSLIYVTDGGVQDCTGLLQLLRRRSARILLALAASDPDDELSVLRETMQLAVSQGYASFYDPRDPRRDAKFVLDDFKASKAAKRDQDYQKHFVLGIRYPPLPPHEEYGAKITGRLVVVKNRLPPSLEFPPEPLLTEE
;
A
#
# COMPACT_ATOMS: atom_id res chain seq x y z
N ASP A 1 12.52 1.20 5.52
CA ASP A 1 12.18 1.52 4.12
C ASP A 1 12.03 3.01 3.90
N TYR A 2 12.96 3.65 3.22
CA TYR A 2 12.84 5.06 2.85
C TYR A 2 12.27 5.16 1.45
N ILE A 3 11.03 5.60 1.34
CA ILE A 3 10.44 5.97 0.07
C ILE A 3 10.84 7.42 -0.22
N LEU A 4 12.00 7.62 -0.87
CA LEU A 4 12.41 8.92 -1.38
C LEU A 4 11.96 9.04 -2.84
N PHE A 5 11.00 9.92 -3.12
CA PHE A 5 10.60 10.22 -4.50
C PHE A 5 10.85 11.69 -4.81
N GLU A 6 11.76 11.90 -5.75
CA GLU A 6 12.11 13.21 -6.32
C GLU A 6 11.13 13.54 -7.46
N HIS A 7 10.57 14.75 -7.45
CA HIS A 7 9.58 15.19 -8.43
C HIS A 7 10.30 15.67 -9.70
N ARG A 8 10.10 15.02 -10.86
CA ARG A 8 10.55 15.54 -12.16
C ARG A 8 9.36 15.74 -13.11
N PRO A 9 9.19 16.93 -13.72
CA PRO A 9 8.09 17.19 -14.64
C PRO A 9 8.49 16.80 -16.08
N LEU A 10 7.96 15.69 -16.62
CA LEU A 10 8.08 15.35 -18.04
C LEU A 10 6.73 15.35 -18.75
N LYS A 11 6.51 16.38 -19.58
CA LYS A 11 5.24 16.68 -20.29
C LYS A 11 4.82 15.61 -21.32
N LEU A 12 5.75 14.76 -21.77
CA LEU A 12 5.50 13.78 -22.84
C LEU A 12 4.64 12.60 -22.36
N VAL A 13 4.76 12.22 -21.09
CA VAL A 13 4.19 10.98 -20.55
C VAL A 13 2.72 11.12 -20.13
N ALA A 14 2.30 12.34 -19.76
CA ALA A 14 0.90 12.65 -19.52
C ALA A 14 0.00 12.34 -20.74
N LYS A 15 0.52 12.46 -21.96
CA LYS A 15 -0.20 12.21 -23.22
C LYS A 15 -0.43 10.72 -23.48
N ILE A 16 0.48 9.85 -23.05
CA ILE A 16 0.40 8.38 -23.22
C ILE A 16 -0.54 7.76 -22.16
N SER A 17 -0.61 8.36 -20.96
CA SER A 17 -1.40 7.81 -19.85
C SER A 17 -2.92 7.79 -20.07
N ARG A 18 -3.48 8.64 -20.95
CA ARG A 18 -4.93 8.69 -21.23
C ARG A 18 -5.47 7.44 -21.95
N TRP A 19 -4.61 6.71 -22.67
CA TRP A 19 -5.04 5.52 -23.41
C TRP A 19 -5.20 4.26 -22.54
N ARG A 20 -4.67 4.27 -21.30
CA ARG A 20 -4.59 3.07 -20.43
C ARG A 20 -5.77 2.88 -19.46
N SER A 21 -6.72 3.82 -19.39
CA SER A 21 -7.83 3.80 -18.41
C SER A 21 -8.95 2.79 -18.70
N LEU A 22 -8.74 1.80 -19.57
CA LEU A 22 -9.81 0.99 -20.18
C LEU A 22 -9.74 -0.52 -19.88
N SER A 23 -8.96 -0.97 -18.89
CA SER A 23 -8.79 -2.40 -18.61
C SER A 23 -9.13 -2.78 -17.17
N ASP A 24 -10.42 -2.80 -16.85
CA ASP A 24 -10.99 -3.49 -15.69
C ASP A 24 -11.14 -4.99 -16.00
N LYS A 25 -10.05 -5.77 -15.89
CA LYS A 25 -10.11 -7.24 -16.01
C LYS A 25 -9.67 -7.90 -14.70
N PRO A 26 -10.23 -9.09 -14.38
CA PRO A 26 -10.07 -9.72 -13.07
C PRO A 26 -8.60 -10.04 -12.77
N PHE A 27 -8.09 -9.37 -11.75
CA PHE A 27 -6.71 -9.32 -11.28
C PHE A 27 -6.14 -10.68 -10.83
N PHE A 28 -7.01 -11.68 -10.60
CA PHE A 28 -6.64 -12.94 -9.94
C PHE A 28 -5.90 -13.93 -10.85
N LEU A 29 -6.20 -13.94 -12.16
CA LEU A 29 -5.59 -14.89 -13.10
C LEU A 29 -4.15 -14.52 -13.48
N TYR A 30 -3.81 -13.23 -13.49
CA TYR A 30 -2.50 -12.76 -13.95
C TYR A 30 -1.39 -12.93 -12.89
N GLY A 31 -1.72 -12.88 -11.60
CA GLY A 31 -0.76 -13.12 -10.52
C GLY A 31 -0.38 -14.60 -10.34
N ALA A 32 -1.28 -15.52 -10.71
CA ALA A 32 -1.05 -16.96 -10.54
C ALA A 32 -0.07 -17.53 -11.58
N ILE A 33 -0.07 -17.00 -12.81
CA ILE A 33 0.77 -17.50 -13.92
C ILE A 33 2.26 -17.54 -13.57
N PRO A 34 2.91 -16.46 -13.08
CA PRO A 34 4.33 -16.50 -12.75
C PRO A 34 4.65 -17.45 -11.57
N ILE A 35 3.73 -17.58 -10.61
CA ILE A 35 3.89 -18.51 -9.47
C ILE A 35 3.81 -19.96 -9.96
N ILE A 36 2.87 -20.26 -10.85
CA ILE A 36 2.74 -21.58 -11.47
C ILE A 36 3.99 -21.88 -12.30
N LEU A 37 4.48 -20.92 -13.09
CA LEU A 37 5.68 -21.10 -13.91
C LEU A 37 6.93 -21.36 -13.05
N GLN A 38 7.11 -20.59 -11.96
CA GLN A 38 8.24 -20.76 -11.04
C GLN A 38 8.16 -22.08 -10.26
N THR A 39 6.97 -22.48 -9.83
CA THR A 39 6.75 -23.77 -9.15
C THR A 39 7.03 -24.93 -10.11
N PHE A 40 6.52 -24.85 -11.35
CA PHE A 40 6.75 -25.87 -12.37
C PHE A 40 8.23 -25.96 -12.74
N ALA A 41 8.93 -24.83 -12.84
CA ALA A 41 10.37 -24.76 -13.04
C ALA A 41 11.16 -25.49 -11.95
N LEU A 42 10.81 -25.24 -10.69
CA LEU A 42 11.46 -25.86 -9.54
C LEU A 42 11.25 -27.37 -9.52
N VAL A 43 10.00 -27.82 -9.76
CA VAL A 43 9.65 -29.25 -9.82
C VAL A 43 10.34 -29.94 -11.00
N ALA A 44 10.39 -29.29 -12.17
CA ALA A 44 11.12 -29.80 -13.33
C ALA A 44 12.62 -29.92 -13.06
N ALA A 45 13.23 -28.93 -12.40
CA ALA A 45 14.64 -29.00 -12.01
C ALA A 45 14.90 -30.14 -11.00
N MET A 46 14.04 -30.30 -10.00
CA MET A 46 14.15 -31.38 -9.00
C MET A 46 13.93 -32.77 -9.63
N THR A 47 12.99 -32.91 -10.55
CA THR A 47 12.75 -34.19 -11.24
C THR A 47 13.90 -34.53 -12.19
N SER A 48 14.44 -33.55 -12.93
CA SER A 48 15.66 -33.72 -13.72
C SER A 48 16.86 -34.11 -12.86
N PHE A 49 16.98 -33.58 -11.63
CA PHE A 49 18.02 -34.00 -10.68
C PHE A 49 17.91 -35.47 -10.29
N VAL A 50 16.70 -35.90 -9.95
CA VAL A 50 16.43 -37.29 -9.53
C VAL A 50 16.70 -38.26 -10.68
N LEU A 51 16.27 -37.92 -11.89
CA LEU A 51 16.52 -38.73 -13.09
C LEU A 51 18.01 -38.76 -13.51
N ALA A 52 18.76 -37.68 -13.22
CA ALA A 52 20.21 -37.64 -13.46
C ALA A 52 20.98 -38.70 -12.67
N MET A 53 20.41 -39.23 -11.58
CA MET A 53 21.06 -40.25 -10.75
C MET A 53 21.02 -41.66 -11.38
N GLU A 54 20.29 -41.87 -12.49
CA GLU A 54 20.11 -43.20 -13.10
C GLU A 54 21.04 -43.51 -14.30
N GLY A 55 22.08 -42.69 -14.57
CA GLY A 55 23.15 -43.09 -15.50
C GLY A 55 23.92 -41.95 -16.18
N PRO A 56 25.08 -42.24 -16.81
CA PRO A 56 25.99 -41.23 -17.34
C PRO A 56 25.42 -40.39 -18.49
N GLN A 57 24.47 -40.92 -19.27
CA GLN A 57 23.79 -40.16 -20.34
C GLN A 57 22.83 -39.11 -19.80
N TRP A 58 22.25 -39.34 -18.63
CA TRP A 58 21.32 -38.41 -17.98
C TRP A 58 22.04 -37.24 -17.32
N CYS A 59 23.32 -37.40 -16.98
CA CYS A 59 24.15 -36.33 -16.41
C CYS A 59 24.26 -35.13 -17.37
N TYR A 60 24.62 -35.37 -18.64
CA TYR A 60 24.74 -34.30 -19.65
C TYR A 60 23.40 -33.60 -19.93
N GLN A 61 22.31 -34.35 -20.03
CA GLN A 61 20.98 -33.76 -20.23
C GLN A 61 20.53 -32.94 -19.02
N SER A 62 20.82 -33.41 -17.81
CA SER A 62 20.48 -32.69 -16.59
C SER A 62 21.25 -31.37 -16.47
N GLU A 63 22.55 -31.36 -16.82
CA GLU A 63 23.37 -30.14 -16.85
C GLU A 63 22.78 -29.10 -17.81
N LEU A 64 22.36 -29.52 -19.01
CA LEU A 64 21.71 -28.64 -19.97
C LEU A 64 20.39 -28.08 -19.42
N TRP A 65 19.55 -28.90 -18.79
CA TRP A 65 18.30 -28.46 -18.18
C TRP A 65 18.52 -27.48 -17.02
N TYR A 66 19.53 -27.72 -16.18
CA TYR A 66 19.92 -26.79 -15.12
C TYR A 66 20.34 -25.43 -15.67
N LEU A 67 21.13 -25.44 -16.73
CA LEU A 67 21.57 -24.21 -17.38
C LEU A 67 20.38 -23.45 -17.97
N VAL A 68 19.46 -24.14 -18.66
CA VAL A 68 18.23 -23.55 -19.20
C VAL A 68 17.38 -22.92 -18.09
N TRP A 69 17.15 -23.63 -16.98
CA TRP A 69 16.38 -23.09 -15.86
C TRP A 69 17.08 -21.93 -15.16
N GLY A 70 18.41 -22.00 -15.00
CA GLY A 70 19.22 -20.92 -14.46
C GLY A 70 19.07 -19.64 -15.29
N ILE A 71 19.10 -19.75 -16.63
CA ILE A 71 18.86 -18.63 -17.54
C ILE A 71 17.44 -18.07 -17.38
N ILE A 72 16.43 -18.92 -17.30
CA ILE A 72 15.03 -18.47 -17.13
C ILE A 72 14.86 -17.71 -15.81
N ILE A 73 15.42 -18.21 -14.71
CA ILE A 73 15.37 -17.55 -13.40
C ILE A 73 16.13 -16.21 -13.46
N ALA A 74 17.36 -16.20 -13.99
CA ALA A 74 18.16 -14.99 -14.11
C ALA A 74 17.43 -13.94 -14.96
N PHE A 75 16.86 -14.34 -16.09
CA PHE A 75 16.09 -13.47 -16.97
C PHE A 75 14.82 -12.94 -16.27
N SER A 76 14.11 -13.79 -15.52
CA SER A 76 12.94 -13.37 -14.74
C SER A 76 13.31 -12.35 -13.65
N VAL A 77 14.43 -12.57 -12.95
CA VAL A 77 14.97 -11.62 -11.97
C VAL A 77 15.37 -10.32 -12.67
N THR A 78 16.09 -10.36 -13.80
CA THR A 78 16.45 -9.15 -14.57
C THR A 78 15.21 -8.38 -15.02
N LEU A 79 14.20 -9.06 -15.58
CA LEU A 79 12.95 -8.44 -16.02
C LEU A 79 12.17 -7.79 -14.88
N SER A 80 12.27 -8.33 -13.66
CA SER A 80 11.61 -7.73 -12.49
C SER A 80 12.10 -6.32 -12.15
N PHE A 81 13.34 -5.96 -12.51
CA PHE A 81 13.87 -4.60 -12.36
C PHE A 81 13.28 -3.61 -13.38
N PHE A 82 12.63 -4.10 -14.43
CA PHE A 82 11.98 -3.30 -15.47
C PHE A 82 10.45 -3.31 -15.34
N ALA A 83 9.93 -3.69 -14.17
CA ALA A 83 8.50 -3.79 -13.87
C ALA A 83 7.72 -2.46 -13.89
N GLY A 84 8.34 -1.34 -14.28
CA GLY A 84 7.64 -0.08 -14.56
C GLY A 84 6.70 -0.14 -15.78
N SER A 85 6.79 -1.20 -16.59
CA SER A 85 5.82 -1.48 -17.65
C SER A 85 4.70 -2.41 -17.16
N SER A 86 3.45 -2.11 -17.54
CA SER A 86 2.27 -2.88 -17.11
C SER A 86 2.31 -4.37 -17.47
N LEU A 87 3.13 -4.76 -18.46
CA LEU A 87 3.31 -6.17 -18.83
C LEU A 87 4.29 -6.89 -17.91
N LEU A 88 5.31 -6.18 -17.40
CA LEU A 88 6.35 -6.75 -16.53
C LEU A 88 6.01 -6.64 -15.04
N GLU A 89 4.95 -5.90 -14.68
CA GLU A 89 4.41 -5.84 -13.31
C GLU A 89 4.08 -7.24 -12.77
N ILE A 90 3.75 -8.18 -13.65
CA ILE A 90 3.49 -9.59 -13.32
C ILE A 90 4.65 -10.22 -12.54
N PHE A 91 5.90 -9.88 -12.85
CA PHE A 91 7.07 -10.44 -12.16
C PHE A 91 7.21 -9.94 -10.71
N LEU A 92 6.66 -8.77 -10.39
CA LEU A 92 6.64 -8.25 -9.02
C LEU A 92 5.61 -8.95 -8.14
N HIS A 93 4.73 -9.81 -8.67
CA HIS A 93 3.80 -10.57 -7.84
C HIS A 93 4.45 -11.78 -7.15
N SER A 94 5.64 -12.22 -7.59
CA SER A 94 6.35 -13.31 -6.93
C SER A 94 6.91 -12.88 -5.56
N PRO A 95 6.58 -13.58 -4.46
CA PRO A 95 7.13 -13.28 -3.13
C PRO A 95 8.67 -13.38 -3.08
N ALA A 96 9.26 -14.34 -3.80
CA ALA A 96 10.72 -14.53 -3.82
C ALA A 96 11.43 -13.34 -4.46
N ILE A 97 10.92 -12.84 -5.58
CA ILE A 97 11.43 -11.64 -6.25
C ILE A 97 11.27 -10.41 -5.35
N ARG A 98 10.14 -10.28 -4.64
CA ARG A 98 9.94 -9.20 -3.65
C ARG A 98 10.96 -9.27 -2.52
N HIS A 99 11.18 -10.44 -1.93
CA HIS A 99 12.20 -10.61 -0.88
C HIS A 99 13.60 -10.27 -1.38
N LEU A 100 13.94 -10.69 -2.61
CA LEU A 100 15.20 -10.33 -3.24
C LEU A 100 15.34 -8.81 -3.43
N HIS A 101 14.30 -8.14 -3.97
CA HIS A 101 14.29 -6.69 -4.12
C HIS A 101 14.40 -5.96 -2.77
N MET A 102 13.73 -6.45 -1.73
CA MET A 102 13.84 -5.91 -0.38
C MET A 102 15.26 -6.10 0.19
N ALA A 103 15.86 -7.27 0.02
CA ALA A 103 17.23 -7.54 0.46
C ALA A 103 18.25 -6.65 -0.27
N LEU A 104 18.06 -6.43 -1.56
CA LEU A 104 18.87 -5.53 -2.39
C LEU A 104 18.57 -4.04 -2.15
N ARG A 105 17.55 -3.73 -1.33
CA ARG A 105 17.00 -2.38 -1.15
C ARG A 105 16.69 -1.71 -2.49
N TYR A 106 16.24 -2.48 -3.48
CA TYR A 106 15.82 -1.95 -4.76
C TYR A 106 14.54 -1.15 -4.58
N TYR A 107 14.56 0.12 -4.98
CA TYR A 107 13.40 1.00 -5.00
C TYR A 107 13.09 1.36 -6.45
N HIS A 108 11.83 1.15 -6.83
CA HIS A 108 11.36 1.53 -8.16
C HIS A 108 10.88 2.98 -8.15
N THR A 109 11.54 3.83 -8.93
CA THR A 109 11.11 5.21 -9.18
C THR A 109 10.16 5.22 -10.37
N ALA A 110 8.85 5.23 -10.13
CA ALA A 110 7.86 5.40 -11.18
C ALA A 110 7.50 6.89 -11.35
N GLU A 111 7.31 7.34 -12.59
CA GLU A 111 6.79 8.70 -12.86
C GLU A 111 5.37 8.89 -12.31
N LYS A 112 4.57 7.81 -12.31
CA LYS A 112 3.23 7.78 -11.76
C LYS A 112 3.26 7.13 -10.39
N ALA A 113 2.83 7.86 -9.36
CA ALA A 113 2.66 7.30 -8.04
C ALA A 113 1.69 6.09 -8.09
N PRO A 114 1.97 5.00 -7.34
CA PRO A 114 1.08 3.86 -7.26
C PRO A 114 -0.28 4.29 -6.69
N SER A 115 -1.36 3.63 -7.15
CA SER A 115 -2.73 3.90 -6.70
C SER A 115 -2.98 3.51 -5.24
N LEU A 116 -2.18 2.58 -4.72
CA LEU A 116 -2.21 2.09 -3.35
C LEU A 116 -0.79 2.04 -2.81
N ILE A 117 -0.58 2.58 -1.61
CA ILE A 117 0.67 2.45 -0.87
C ILE A 117 0.32 1.65 0.38
N TYR A 118 0.88 0.44 0.47
CA TYR A 118 0.82 -0.33 1.70
C TYR A 118 2.06 0.00 2.52
N VAL A 119 1.86 0.46 3.75
CA VAL A 119 2.91 0.84 4.69
C VAL A 119 2.80 -0.06 5.90
N THR A 120 3.89 -0.69 6.30
CA THR A 120 4.01 -1.40 7.58
C THR A 120 4.79 -0.56 8.59
N ASP A 121 4.70 -0.92 9.87
CA ASP A 121 5.11 -0.15 11.06
C ASP A 121 6.62 0.19 11.20
N GLY A 122 7.43 0.14 10.15
CA GLY A 122 8.88 0.36 10.20
C GLY A 122 9.48 1.38 9.22
N GLY A 123 8.66 2.04 8.37
CA GLY A 123 9.18 2.84 7.26
C GLY A 123 8.86 4.33 7.28
N VAL A 124 7.98 4.79 8.16
CA VAL A 124 7.29 6.06 7.96
C VAL A 124 7.40 6.96 9.19
N GLN A 125 7.64 8.25 8.95
CA GLN A 125 7.79 9.27 9.99
C GLN A 125 6.55 9.38 10.89
N ASP A 126 5.37 9.09 10.34
CA ASP A 126 4.12 8.87 11.03
C ASP A 126 3.70 7.40 10.87
N CYS A 127 3.26 6.74 11.95
CA CYS A 127 2.79 5.34 11.90
C CYS A 127 1.48 5.15 11.10
N THR A 128 1.02 6.17 10.36
CA THR A 128 -0.20 6.14 9.55
C THR A 128 0.02 6.26 8.04
N GLY A 129 1.20 6.72 7.57
CA GLY A 129 1.40 7.01 6.15
C GLY A 129 0.66 8.25 5.63
N LEU A 130 -0.04 8.97 6.49
CA LEU A 130 -0.92 10.07 6.14
C LEU A 130 -0.10 11.28 5.66
N LEU A 131 1.01 11.62 6.31
CA LEU A 131 1.82 12.79 5.93
C LEU A 131 2.34 12.69 4.50
N GLN A 132 2.77 11.50 4.08
CA GLN A 132 3.31 11.30 2.73
C GLN A 132 2.19 11.39 1.69
N LEU A 133 0.98 10.92 2.02
CA LEU A 133 -0.19 11.08 1.15
C LEU A 133 -0.66 12.53 1.06
N LEU A 134 -0.60 13.28 2.18
CA LEU A 134 -0.92 14.71 2.21
C LEU A 134 0.09 15.53 1.42
N ARG A 135 1.38 15.23 1.56
CA ARG A 135 2.45 15.86 0.76
C ARG A 135 2.26 15.64 -0.75
N ARG A 136 1.68 14.50 -1.13
CA ARG A 136 1.31 14.16 -2.53
C ARG A 136 -0.03 14.75 -2.97
N ARG A 137 -0.74 15.47 -2.10
CA ARG A 137 -2.07 16.05 -2.38
C ARG A 137 -3.11 15.01 -2.82
N SER A 138 -3.09 13.84 -2.19
CA SER A 138 -4.02 12.75 -2.48
C SER A 138 -5.48 13.14 -2.26
N ALA A 139 -6.28 13.05 -3.33
CA ALA A 139 -7.68 13.46 -3.33
C ALA A 139 -8.58 12.69 -2.35
N ARG A 140 -8.27 11.41 -2.17
CA ARG A 140 -9.07 10.44 -1.44
C ARG A 140 -8.10 9.58 -0.66
N ILE A 141 -8.24 9.61 0.66
CA ILE A 141 -7.43 8.83 1.57
C ILE A 141 -8.39 8.02 2.42
N LEU A 142 -8.21 6.70 2.43
CA LEU A 142 -8.86 5.80 3.38
C LEU A 142 -7.81 5.43 4.42
N LEU A 143 -8.03 5.84 5.66
CA LEU A 143 -7.17 5.53 6.79
C LEU A 143 -7.89 4.53 7.69
N ALA A 144 -7.39 3.29 7.73
CA ALA A 144 -7.84 2.28 8.67
C ALA A 144 -6.95 2.32 9.92
N LEU A 145 -7.50 2.75 11.05
CA LEU A 145 -6.82 2.77 12.34
C LEU A 145 -7.08 1.45 13.07
N ALA A 146 -6.02 0.67 13.24
CA ALA A 146 -6.00 -0.58 13.99
C ALA A 146 -5.27 -0.44 15.35
N ALA A 147 -5.09 0.78 15.84
CA ALA A 147 -4.43 1.03 17.12
C ALA A 147 -5.38 0.75 18.31
N SER A 148 -4.83 0.17 19.38
CA SER A 148 -5.51 0.07 20.66
C SER A 148 -5.61 1.46 21.29
N ASP A 149 -6.80 2.03 21.23
CA ASP A 149 -7.11 3.37 21.76
C ASP A 149 -8.53 3.28 22.35
N PRO A 150 -8.67 2.78 23.58
CA PRO A 150 -9.97 2.49 24.17
C PRO A 150 -10.81 3.76 24.27
N ASP A 151 -10.22 4.91 24.56
CA ASP A 151 -10.94 6.16 24.81
C ASP A 151 -11.21 6.99 23.55
N ASP A 152 -10.84 6.49 22.37
CA ASP A 152 -10.96 7.21 21.10
C ASP A 152 -10.32 8.61 21.14
N GLU A 153 -9.16 8.72 21.81
CA GLU A 153 -8.42 9.98 21.83
C GLU A 153 -7.84 10.30 20.45
N LEU A 154 -7.58 9.27 19.64
CA LEU A 154 -7.01 9.37 18.30
C LEU A 154 -5.71 10.22 18.30
N SER A 155 -4.90 10.10 19.36
CA SER A 155 -3.71 10.93 19.60
C SER A 155 -2.78 10.97 18.40
N VAL A 156 -2.44 9.81 17.84
CA VAL A 156 -1.62 9.66 16.64
C VAL A 156 -2.18 10.46 15.46
N LEU A 157 -3.50 10.37 15.21
CA LEU A 157 -4.13 11.09 14.12
C LEU A 157 -4.11 12.60 14.37
N ARG A 158 -4.40 13.04 15.61
CA ARG A 158 -4.37 14.45 16.00
C ARG A 158 -2.98 15.06 15.82
N GLU A 159 -1.95 14.37 16.31
CA GLU A 159 -0.54 14.78 16.15
C GLU A 159 -0.15 14.84 14.68
N THR A 160 -0.52 13.82 13.90
CA THR A 160 -0.26 13.78 12.46
C THR A 160 -0.93 14.92 11.71
N MET A 161 -2.19 15.23 12.04
CA MET A 161 -2.92 16.38 11.49
C MET A 161 -2.25 17.71 11.87
N GLN A 162 -1.85 17.86 13.13
CA GLN A 162 -1.17 19.07 13.61
C GLN A 162 0.18 19.26 12.91
N LEU A 163 0.94 18.17 12.71
CA LEU A 163 2.20 18.19 11.99
C LEU A 163 2.01 18.54 10.51
N ALA A 164 0.96 18.02 9.86
CA ALA A 164 0.62 18.39 8.50
C ALA A 164 0.26 19.88 8.36
N VAL A 165 -0.43 20.45 9.35
CA VAL A 165 -0.77 21.88 9.40
C VAL A 165 0.49 22.72 9.63
N SER A 166 1.34 22.35 10.59
CA SER A 166 2.55 23.11 10.92
C SER A 166 3.58 23.11 9.79
N GLN A 167 3.67 22.01 9.04
CA GLN A 167 4.51 21.88 7.84
C GLN A 167 3.88 22.51 6.59
N GLY A 168 2.65 23.05 6.70
CA GLY A 168 1.95 23.69 5.60
C GLY A 168 1.52 22.72 4.50
N TYR A 169 1.35 21.43 4.78
CA TYR A 169 0.92 20.45 3.78
C TYR A 169 -0.58 20.51 3.51
N ALA A 170 -1.39 20.65 4.56
CA ALA A 170 -2.84 20.69 4.44
C ALA A 170 -3.50 21.30 5.69
N SER A 171 -4.73 21.76 5.55
CA SER A 171 -5.65 22.00 6.66
C SER A 171 -6.88 21.09 6.58
N PHE A 172 -7.54 20.87 7.71
CA PHE A 172 -8.66 19.93 7.84
C PHE A 172 -9.92 20.66 8.30
N TYR A 173 -11.09 20.18 7.85
CA TYR A 173 -12.39 20.77 8.19
C TYR A 173 -13.51 19.73 8.19
N ASP A 174 -14.66 20.03 8.81
CA ASP A 174 -15.86 19.18 8.68
C ASP A 174 -16.45 19.33 7.26
N PRO A 175 -16.53 18.26 6.45
CA PRO A 175 -17.09 18.36 5.10
C PRO A 175 -18.58 18.72 5.09
N ARG A 176 -19.30 18.54 6.20
CA ARG A 176 -20.72 18.93 6.34
C ARG A 176 -20.87 20.41 6.69
N ASP A 177 -19.93 20.96 7.46
CA ASP A 177 -19.87 22.38 7.79
C ASP A 177 -18.41 22.88 7.76
N PRO A 178 -17.94 23.47 6.65
CA PRO A 178 -16.56 23.92 6.51
C PRO A 178 -16.12 25.02 7.47
N ARG A 179 -17.06 25.64 8.22
CA ARG A 179 -16.74 26.64 9.26
C ARG A 179 -16.29 25.98 10.56
N ARG A 180 -16.56 24.68 10.71
CA ARG A 180 -16.27 23.91 11.90
C ARG A 180 -14.88 23.28 11.82
N ASP A 181 -14.08 23.48 12.86
CA ASP A 181 -12.77 22.85 13.01
C ASP A 181 -12.91 21.32 13.02
N ALA A 182 -11.97 20.62 12.37
CA ALA A 182 -11.87 19.17 12.39
C ALA A 182 -11.84 18.58 13.81
N LYS A 183 -11.34 19.32 14.80
CA LYS A 183 -11.36 18.91 16.22
C LYS A 183 -12.75 18.51 16.68
N PHE A 184 -13.78 19.26 16.30
CA PHE A 184 -15.15 18.95 16.69
C PHE A 184 -15.67 17.65 16.05
N VAL A 185 -15.19 17.31 14.85
CA VAL A 185 -15.54 16.02 14.21
C VAL A 185 -14.94 14.86 14.99
N LEU A 186 -13.70 15.02 15.48
CA LEU A 186 -13.03 14.01 16.31
C LEU A 186 -13.74 13.87 17.67
N ASP A 187 -14.17 14.98 18.26
CA ASP A 187 -14.87 15.00 19.54
C ASP A 187 -16.29 14.41 19.42
N ASP A 188 -17.02 14.72 18.34
CA ASP A 188 -18.30 14.07 18.01
C ASP A 188 -18.12 12.56 17.84
N PHE A 189 -17.06 12.16 17.14
CA PHE A 189 -16.75 10.75 16.94
C PHE A 189 -16.51 10.07 18.28
N LYS A 190 -15.70 10.66 19.18
CA LYS A 190 -15.49 10.16 20.54
C LYS A 190 -16.79 10.07 21.33
N ALA A 191 -17.62 11.12 21.30
CA ALA A 191 -18.91 11.15 21.97
C ALA A 191 -19.89 10.07 21.47
N SER A 192 -19.83 9.71 20.18
CA SER A 192 -20.65 8.62 19.62
C SER A 192 -20.36 7.25 20.23
N LYS A 193 -19.20 7.05 20.87
CA LYS A 193 -18.89 5.81 21.61
C LYS A 193 -19.84 5.59 22.80
N ALA A 194 -20.26 6.68 23.46
CA ALA A 194 -21.16 6.63 24.61
C ALA A 194 -22.64 6.45 24.21
N ALA A 195 -22.95 6.41 22.91
CA ALA A 195 -24.31 6.25 22.44
C ALA A 195 -24.83 4.84 22.74
N LYS A 196 -25.96 4.76 23.48
CA LYS A 196 -26.58 3.48 23.88
C LYS A 196 -27.31 2.76 22.75
N ARG A 197 -27.56 3.44 21.63
CA ARG A 197 -28.24 2.88 20.46
C ARG A 197 -27.22 2.51 19.40
N ASP A 198 -27.25 1.28 18.94
CA ASP A 198 -26.37 0.79 17.86
C ASP A 198 -26.45 1.65 16.58
N GLN A 199 -27.57 2.33 16.34
CA GLN A 199 -27.77 3.21 15.18
C GLN A 199 -26.94 4.50 15.25
N ASP A 200 -26.58 4.97 16.44
CA ASP A 200 -25.78 6.18 16.64
C ASP A 200 -24.29 5.87 16.78
N TYR A 201 -23.93 4.58 16.81
CA TYR A 201 -22.56 4.11 16.93
C TYR A 201 -21.79 4.29 15.61
N GLN A 202 -20.92 5.30 15.56
CA GLN A 202 -20.12 5.57 14.36
C GLN A 202 -18.86 4.68 14.34
N LYS A 203 -18.63 3.97 13.24
CA LYS A 203 -17.39 3.20 13.00
C LYS A 203 -16.36 3.97 12.16
N HIS A 204 -16.80 5.07 11.58
CA HIS A 204 -16.01 5.90 10.69
C HIS A 204 -16.45 7.35 10.77
N PHE A 205 -15.56 8.25 10.38
CA PHE A 205 -15.86 9.66 10.17
C PHE A 205 -15.09 10.18 8.96
N VAL A 206 -15.43 11.40 8.53
CA VAL A 206 -14.86 12.00 7.33
C VAL A 206 -14.36 13.39 7.65
N LEU A 207 -13.15 13.69 7.20
CA LEU A 207 -12.56 15.02 7.21
C LEU A 207 -12.38 15.54 5.78
N GLY A 208 -12.71 16.80 5.56
CA GLY A 208 -12.29 17.54 4.38
C GLY A 208 -10.82 17.93 4.52
N ILE A 209 -10.09 17.89 3.40
CA ILE A 209 -8.70 18.32 3.32
C ILE A 209 -8.63 19.52 2.38
N ARG A 210 -7.94 20.58 2.79
CA ARG A 210 -7.63 21.73 1.92
C ARG A 210 -6.11 21.83 1.79
N TYR A 211 -5.64 21.76 0.55
CA TYR A 211 -4.23 21.93 0.23
C TYR A 211 -3.93 23.41 -0.03
N PRO A 212 -2.73 23.90 0.33
CA PRO A 212 -2.34 25.27 -0.02
C PRO A 212 -2.26 25.42 -1.56
N PRO A 213 -2.50 26.62 -2.10
CA PRO A 213 -2.30 26.87 -3.52
C PRO A 213 -0.85 26.55 -3.93
N LEU A 214 -0.66 25.95 -5.11
CA LEU A 214 0.68 25.80 -5.68
C LEU A 214 1.13 27.10 -6.34
N PRO A 215 2.45 27.31 -6.47
CA PRO A 215 2.95 28.36 -7.33
C PRO A 215 2.48 28.15 -8.78
N PRO A 216 2.28 29.23 -9.55
CA PRO A 216 1.65 29.23 -10.88
C PRO A 216 2.35 28.36 -11.95
N HIS A 217 3.52 27.80 -11.66
CA HIS A 217 4.26 26.93 -12.58
C HIS A 217 4.00 25.42 -12.37
N GLU A 218 3.27 25.03 -11.31
CA GLU A 218 3.04 23.62 -10.94
C GLU A 218 1.55 23.17 -11.09
N GLU A 219 0.72 23.95 -11.78
CA GLU A 219 -0.75 23.81 -11.79
C GLU A 219 -1.33 22.54 -12.46
N TYR A 220 -0.52 21.71 -13.13
CA TYR A 220 -1.08 20.59 -13.92
C TYR A 220 -1.62 19.45 -13.04
N GLY A 221 -2.93 19.53 -12.72
CA GLY A 221 -3.71 18.48 -12.06
C GLY A 221 -3.73 18.54 -10.53
N ALA A 222 -3.20 19.61 -9.94
CA ALA A 222 -3.15 19.75 -8.49
C ALA A 222 -4.54 19.99 -7.90
N LYS A 223 -4.98 19.08 -7.04
CA LYS A 223 -6.27 19.22 -6.35
C LYS A 223 -6.13 20.20 -5.20
N ILE A 224 -7.06 21.14 -5.14
CA ILE A 224 -7.16 22.13 -4.07
C ILE A 224 -7.76 21.48 -2.82
N THR A 225 -8.59 20.45 -3.00
CA THR A 225 -9.29 19.75 -1.93
C THR A 225 -9.13 18.24 -2.02
N GLY A 226 -9.19 17.59 -0.86
CA GLY A 226 -9.19 16.15 -0.70
C GLY A 226 -10.18 15.71 0.36
N ARG A 227 -10.30 14.40 0.55
CA ARG A 227 -11.18 13.77 1.52
C ARG A 227 -10.43 12.66 2.24
N LEU A 228 -10.44 12.72 3.57
CA LEU A 228 -9.90 11.68 4.45
C LEU A 228 -11.08 10.95 5.09
N VAL A 229 -11.21 9.65 4.79
CA VAL A 229 -12.16 8.76 5.45
C VAL A 229 -11.38 7.96 6.47
N VAL A 230 -11.72 8.11 7.75
CA VAL A 230 -11.08 7.39 8.84
C VAL A 230 -12.02 6.31 9.32
N VAL A 231 -11.55 5.06 9.31
CA VAL A 231 -12.25 3.90 9.85
C VAL A 231 -11.47 3.42 11.05
N LYS A 232 -12.14 3.26 12.19
CA LYS A 232 -11.52 2.67 13.38
C LYS A 232 -12.26 1.39 13.72
N ASN A 233 -11.50 0.32 13.98
CA ASN A 233 -12.12 -0.89 14.48
C ASN A 233 -12.51 -0.68 15.94
N ARG A 234 -13.80 -0.81 16.20
CA ARG A 234 -14.47 -0.34 17.40
C ARG A 234 -15.34 -1.51 17.82
N LEU A 235 -15.06 -2.11 18.99
CA LEU A 235 -15.86 -3.22 19.50
C LEU A 235 -17.25 -2.65 19.86
N PRO A 236 -18.34 -3.23 19.32
CA PRO A 236 -19.67 -2.78 19.71
C PRO A 236 -19.88 -3.04 21.20
N PRO A 237 -20.63 -2.19 21.91
CA PRO A 237 -20.84 -2.32 23.36
C PRO A 237 -21.45 -3.67 23.76
N SER A 238 -22.16 -4.34 22.84
CA SER A 238 -22.77 -5.65 23.03
C SER A 238 -21.79 -6.83 23.00
N LEU A 239 -20.55 -6.63 22.57
CA LEU A 239 -19.50 -7.67 22.46
C LEU A 239 -18.38 -7.47 23.48
N GLU A 240 -18.67 -6.90 24.66
CA GLU A 240 -17.77 -6.99 25.82
C GLU A 240 -17.69 -8.45 26.29
N PHE A 241 -16.91 -9.27 25.59
CA PHE A 241 -16.53 -10.58 26.10
C PHE A 241 -15.48 -10.39 27.19
N PRO A 242 -15.58 -11.11 28.31
CA PRO A 242 -14.46 -11.20 29.23
C PRO A 242 -13.24 -11.71 28.44
N PRO A 243 -12.06 -11.10 28.59
CA PRO A 243 -10.86 -11.61 27.94
C PRO A 243 -10.70 -13.08 28.35
N GLU A 244 -10.58 -13.96 27.35
CA GLU A 244 -10.22 -15.35 27.65
C GLU A 244 -8.88 -15.34 28.40
N PRO A 245 -8.74 -16.13 29.48
CA PRO A 245 -7.49 -16.20 30.22
C PRO A 245 -6.36 -16.56 29.25
N LEU A 246 -5.22 -15.89 29.42
CA LEU A 246 -4.03 -16.22 28.62
C LEU A 246 -3.67 -17.69 28.88
N LEU A 247 -3.20 -18.40 27.85
CA LEU A 247 -2.75 -19.81 27.96
C LEU A 247 -1.69 -20.05 29.06
N THR A 248 -1.13 -18.99 29.61
CA THR A 248 -0.08 -18.99 30.64
C THR A 248 -0.58 -18.65 32.05
N GLU A 249 -1.86 -18.30 32.21
CA GLU A 249 -2.45 -17.99 33.52
C GLU A 249 -3.23 -19.22 34.01
N GLU A 250 -2.57 -20.04 34.84
CA GLU A 250 -3.19 -21.12 35.65
C GLU A 250 -3.72 -20.58 36.99
#